data_AF-A0A132GRE0-F1
#
_entry.id   AF-A0A132GRE0-F1
#
_cell.length_a   1.000
_cell.length_b   1.000
_cell.length_c   1.000
_cell.angle_alpha   90.00
_cell.angle_beta   90.00
_cell.angle_gamma   90.00
#
_symmetry.space_group_name_H-M   'P 1'
#
loop_
_entity.id
_entity.type
_entity.pdbx_description
1 polymer ?
#
loop_
_entity_poly.entity_id
_entity_poly.type
_entity_poly.pdbx_seq_one_letter_code
_entity_poly.pdbx_strand_id
1 'polypeptide(L)' 'MQILFTSSTTRHLDYIYAEGQIVAVHVKNGMTDSLYYVMTDHLGSWNKVMDEDKNIVQQTHFDPWGNRMSYTAWNTPQ' A
#
# COMPACT_ATOMS: atom_id res chain seq x y z
N MET A 1 -10.36 -11.85 15.92
CA MET A 1 -11.18 -11.11 14.95
C MET A 1 -11.43 -12.03 13.76
N GLN A 2 -12.68 -12.36 13.46
CA GLN A 2 -13.04 -13.32 12.40
C GLN A 2 -13.50 -12.56 11.17
N ILE A 3 -12.93 -12.89 10.01
CA ILE A 3 -13.33 -12.35 8.70
C ILE A 3 -13.82 -13.55 7.88
N LEU A 4 -15.09 -13.53 7.48
CA LEU A 4 -15.66 -14.55 6.60
C LEU A 4 -15.35 -14.18 5.14
N PHE A 5 -14.84 -15.13 4.36
CA PHE A 5 -14.60 -14.95 2.92
C PHE A 5 -15.64 -15.74 2.10
N THR A 6 -16.28 -15.07 1.15
CA THR A 6 -17.32 -15.64 0.25
C THR A 6 -16.77 -16.12 -1.09
N SER A 7 -15.45 -16.08 -1.31
CA SER A 7 -14.79 -16.73 -2.44
C SER A 7 -13.92 -17.88 -1.92
N SER A 8 -13.90 -19.01 -2.64
CA SER A 8 -13.05 -20.16 -2.31
C SER A 8 -11.56 -19.92 -2.56
N THR A 9 -11.17 -18.70 -2.90
CA THR A 9 -9.79 -18.33 -3.20
C THR A 9 -9.18 -17.70 -1.96
N THR A 10 -8.26 -18.41 -1.32
CA THR A 10 -7.48 -17.87 -0.21
C THR A 10 -6.51 -16.82 -0.75
N ARG A 11 -6.62 -15.60 -0.22
CA ARG A 11 -5.65 -14.53 -0.47
C ARG A 11 -4.55 -14.60 0.58
N HIS A 12 -3.31 -14.70 0.14
CA HIS A 12 -2.13 -14.63 1.01
C HIS A 12 -1.41 -13.29 0.81
N LEU A 13 -0.89 -12.76 1.91
CA LEU A 13 -0.18 -11.49 1.99
C LEU A 13 1.15 -11.74 2.72
N ASP A 14 2.26 -11.68 1.99
CA ASP A 14 3.59 -11.78 2.59
C ASP A 14 4.18 -10.37 2.70
N TYR A 15 4.52 -9.98 3.92
CA TYR A 15 5.10 -8.67 4.22
C TYR A 15 6.62 -8.78 4.29
N ILE A 16 7.31 -8.03 3.44
CA ILE A 16 8.77 -8.06 3.32
C ILE A 16 9.31 -6.81 4.01
N TYR A 17 10.20 -7.02 4.97
CA TYR A 17 10.82 -5.97 5.78
C TYR A 17 12.34 -5.92 5.57
N ALA A 18 12.89 -4.71 5.56
CA ALA A 18 14.32 -4.44 5.62
C ALA A 18 14.56 -3.37 6.69
N GLU A 19 15.55 -3.58 7.57
CA GLU A 19 15.88 -2.64 8.66
C GLU A 19 14.68 -2.23 9.54
N GLY A 20 13.69 -3.11 9.70
CA GLY A 20 12.47 -2.84 10.47
C GLY A 20 11.41 -2.02 9.73
N GLN A 21 11.65 -1.64 8.47
CA GLN A 21 10.69 -0.93 7.61
C GLN A 21 10.13 -1.87 6.55
N ILE A 22 8.86 -1.67 6.18
CA ILE A 22 8.22 -2.43 5.10
C ILE A 22 8.74 -1.94 3.75
N VAL A 23 9.19 -2.86 2.90
CA VAL A 23 9.75 -2.53 1.57
C VAL A 23 8.92 -3.11 0.42
N ALA A 24 8.19 -4.21 0.67
CA ALA A 24 7.34 -4.80 -0.35
C ALA A 24 6.23 -5.66 0.28
N VAL A 25 5.17 -5.87 -0.49
CA VAL A 25 4.08 -6.79 -0.20
C VAL A 25 3.90 -7.72 -1.38
N HIS A 26 4.02 -9.02 -1.15
CA HIS A 26 3.67 -10.04 -2.11
C HIS A 26 2.23 -10.49 -1.85
N VAL A 27 1.41 -10.46 -2.91
CA VAL A 27 -0.01 -10.82 -2.85
C VAL A 27 -0.23 -12.02 -3.75
N LYS A 28 -0.64 -13.12 -3.14
CA LYS A 28 -1.06 -14.33 -3.85
C LYS A 28 -2.56 -14.47 -3.81
N ASN A 29 -3.19 -14.50 -4.98
CA ASN A 29 -4.63 -14.69 -5.13
C ASN A 29 -4.89 -15.89 -6.05
N GLY A 30 -4.95 -17.08 -5.46
CA GLY A 30 -5.09 -18.33 -6.21
C GLY A 30 -3.86 -18.63 -7.07
N MET A 31 -4.00 -18.50 -8.39
CA MET A 31 -2.95 -18.78 -9.38
C MET A 31 -2.17 -17.53 -9.81
N THR A 32 -2.59 -16.34 -9.37
CA THR A 32 -1.93 -15.08 -9.72
C THR A 32 -1.13 -14.57 -8.53
N ASP A 33 0.14 -14.26 -8.78
CA ASP A 33 1.03 -13.59 -7.84
C ASP A 33 1.26 -12.15 -8.31
N SER A 34 1.34 -11.21 -7.38
CA SER A 34 1.63 -9.80 -7.64
C SER A 34 2.57 -9.26 -6.58
N LEU A 35 3.58 -8.49 -7.01
CA LEU A 35 4.54 -7.87 -6.10
C LEU A 35 4.36 -6.35 -6.13
N TYR A 36 4.18 -5.78 -4.94
CA TYR A 36 4.06 -4.35 -4.75
C TYR A 36 5.24 -3.82 -3.95
N TYR A 37 5.89 -2.76 -4.45
CA TYR A 37 6.98 -2.09 -3.76
C TYR A 37 6.44 -0.93 -2.93
N VAL A 38 6.81 -0.88 -1.66
CA VAL A 38 6.40 0.18 -0.73
C VAL A 38 7.55 1.15 -0.56
N MET A 39 7.31 2.42 -0.88
CA MET A 39 8.25 3.51 -0.61
C MET A 39 7.79 4.27 0.62
N THR A 40 8.65 4.27 1.63
CA THR A 40 8.53 5.09 2.82
C THR A 40 9.33 6.38 2.67
N ASP A 41 8.87 7.45 3.32
CA ASP A 41 9.68 8.65 3.49
C ASP A 41 10.70 8.46 4.62
N HIS A 42 11.52 9.50 4.83
CA HIS A 42 12.58 9.51 5.86
C HIS A 42 12.07 9.36 7.30
N LEU A 43 10.76 9.54 7.54
CA LEU A 43 10.11 9.34 8.84
C LEU A 43 9.46 7.95 8.96
N GLY A 44 9.58 7.11 7.94
CA GLY A 44 8.97 5.78 7.88
C GLY A 44 7.48 5.81 7.52
N SER A 45 6.94 6.96 7.12
CA SER A 45 5.55 7.06 6.67
C SER A 45 5.44 6.51 5.24
N TRP A 46 4.41 5.72 4.95
CA TRP A 46 4.22 5.16 3.62
C TRP A 46 3.73 6.26 2.67
N ASN A 47 4.45 6.46 1.56
CA ASN A 47 4.17 7.53 0.60
C ASN A 47 3.65 6.96 -0.72
N LYS A 48 4.30 5.92 -1.24
CA LYS A 48 3.95 5.35 -2.55
C LYS A 48 3.97 3.84 -2.54
N VAL A 49 3.10 3.25 -3.35
CA VAL A 49 3.09 1.83 -3.69
C VAL A 49 3.16 1.71 -5.21
N MET A 50 4.13 0.93 -5.68
CA MET A 50 4.34 0.67 -7.10
C MET A 50 4.09 -0.81 -7.42
N ASP A 51 3.66 -1.09 -8.65
CA ASP A 51 3.60 -2.46 -9.18
C ASP A 51 4.96 -2.92 -9.74
N GLU A 52 4.98 -4.13 -10.28
CA GLU A 52 6.15 -4.74 -10.92
C GLU A 52 6.64 -3.98 -12.16
N ASP A 53 5.73 -3.29 -12.86
CA ASP A 53 6.00 -2.47 -14.04
C ASP A 53 6.42 -1.03 -13.67
N LYS A 54 6.57 -0.73 -12.37
CA LYS A 54 6.92 0.59 -11.80
C LYS A 54 5.83 1.65 -12.00
N ASN A 55 4.60 1.25 -12.30
CA ASN A 55 3.48 2.17 -12.27
C ASN A 55 3.10 2.47 -10.82
N ILE A 56 2.65 3.71 -10.59
CA ILE A 56 2.20 4.16 -9.28
C ILE A 56 0.76 3.67 -9.09
N VAL A 57 0.58 2.65 -8.26
CA VAL A 57 -0.73 2.08 -7.91
C VAL A 57 -1.40 2.94 -6.84
N GLN A 58 -0.61 3.48 -5.92
CA GLN A 58 -1.11 4.32 -4.86
C GLN A 58 -0.06 5.36 -4.45
N GLN A 59 -0.52 6.58 -4.23
CA GLN A 59 0.30 7.65 -3.68
C GLN A 59 -0.51 8.44 -2.66
N THR A 60 0.10 8.71 -1.51
CA THR A 60 -0.47 9.52 -0.44
C THR A 60 0.48 10.62 -0.04
N HIS A 61 -0.10 11.79 0.19
CA HIS A 61 0.60 12.94 0.75
C HIS A 61 -0.06 13.33 2.05
N PHE A 62 0.72 13.82 2.99
CA PHE A 62 0.26 14.32 4.27
C PHE A 62 0.63 15.79 4.41
N ASP A 63 -0.26 16.57 5.01
CA ASP A 63 0.10 17.92 5.45
C ASP A 63 1.04 17.85 6.68
N PRO A 64 1.66 18.96 7.10
CA PRO A 64 2.54 18.97 8.28
C PRO A 64 1.87 18.56 9.61
N TRP A 65 0.54 18.48 9.64
CA TRP A 65 -0.25 18.05 10.79
C TRP A 65 -0.75 16.60 10.68
N GLY A 66 -0.33 15.87 9.65
CA GLY A 66 -0.65 14.46 9.44
C GLY A 66 -2.00 14.20 8.76
N ASN A 67 -2.67 15.22 8.23
CA ASN A 67 -3.91 15.02 7.47
C ASN A 67 -3.57 14.53 6.06
N ARG A 68 -4.25 13.46 5.62
CA ARG A 68 -4.10 12.91 4.27
C ARG A 68 -4.68 13.87 3.25
N MET A 69 -3.84 14.33 2.32
CA MET A 69 -4.28 15.15 1.18
C MET A 69 -4.75 14.24 0.04
N SER A 70 -6.02 14.39 -0.35
CA SER A 70 -6.54 13.76 -1.58
C SER A 70 -6.15 14.58 -2.80
N TYR A 71 -5.68 13.91 -3.86
CA TYR A 71 -5.37 14.54 -5.15
C TYR A 71 -6.58 15.24 -5.80
N THR A 72 -7.81 14.86 -5.42
CA THR A 72 -9.05 15.36 -6.05
C THR A 72 -9.54 16.70 -5.52
N ALA A 73 -8.92 17.27 -4.49
CA ALA A 73 -9.40 18.50 -3.87
C ALA A 73 -8.23 19.40 -3.48
N TRP A 74 -7.66 20.11 -4.46
CA TRP A 74 -6.79 21.24 -4.15
C TRP A 74 -7.53 22.40 -3.47
N ASN A 75 -8.89 22.39 -3.38
CA ASN A 75 -9.69 23.50 -2.85
C ASN A 75 -11.05 23.14 -2.21
N THR A 76 -11.25 21.94 -1.64
CA THR A 76 -12.50 21.65 -0.92
C THR A 76 -12.20 21.02 0.44
N PRO A 77 -12.57 21.67 1.57
CA PRO A 77 -12.53 21.05 2.88
C PRO A 77 -13.40 19.79 2.89
N GLN A 78 -12.91 18.70 3.47
CA GLN A 78 -13.72 17.53 3.81
C GLN A 78 -14.46 17.77 5.12
#